data_AF-A0A1Y2AS64-F1
#
_entry.id   AF-A0A1Y2AS64-F1
#
_cell.length_a   1.000
_cell.length_b   1.000
_cell.length_c   1.000
_cell.angle_alpha   90.00
_cell.angle_beta   90.00
_cell.angle_gamma   90.00
#
_symmetry.space_group_name_H-M   'P 1'
#
loop_
_entity.id
_entity.type
_entity.pdbx_description
1 polymer ?
#
loop_
_entity_poly.entity_id
_entity_poly.type
_entity_poly.pdbx_seq_one_letter_code
_entity_poly.pdbx_strand_id
1 'polypeptide(L)' 'MSTPLMCAAYKGHDKIIQLLLKWNADFNIQNKNGFTPLEFAITNGYHKVVDLLLNQKKY' A
#
# COMPACT_ATOMS: atom_id res chain seq x y z
N MET A 1 1.39 -2.79 -14.09
CA MET A 1 1.61 -4.00 -13.28
C MET A 1 0.95 -3.76 -11.94
N SER A 2 0.24 -4.73 -11.37
CA SER A 2 -0.30 -4.61 -9.99
C SER A 2 0.58 -5.42 -9.06
N THR A 3 1.05 -4.83 -7.97
CA THR A 3 1.88 -5.54 -6.98
C THR A 3 1.00 -6.20 -5.92
N PRO A 4 1.50 -7.22 -5.19
CA PRO A 4 0.77 -7.77 -4.04
C PRO A 4 0.36 -6.70 -3.02
N LEU A 5 1.21 -5.68 -2.83
CA LEU A 5 0.93 -4.56 -1.93
C LEU A 5 -0.21 -3.68 -2.42
N MET A 6 -0.32 -3.42 -3.74
CA MET A 6 -1.47 -2.72 -4.33
C MET A 6 -2.77 -3.50 -4.13
N CYS A 7 -2.75 -4.81 -4.36
CA CYS A 7 -3.92 -5.67 -4.15
C CYS A 7 -4.37 -5.67 -2.69
N ALA A 8 -3.43 -5.77 -1.74
CA ALA A 8 -3.71 -5.69 -0.31
C ALA A 8 -4.27 -4.32 0.08
N ALA A 9 -3.74 -3.24 -0.48
CA ALA A 9 -4.21 -1.88 -0.19
C ALA A 9 -5.61 -1.62 -0.75
N TYR A 10 -5.89 -2.08 -1.96
CA TYR A 10 -7.23 -2.01 -2.57
C TYR A 10 -8.30 -2.80 -1.80
N LYS A 11 -7.90 -3.84 -1.06
CA LYS A 11 -8.79 -4.65 -0.21
C LYS A 11 -8.77 -4.26 1.27
N GLY A 12 -7.96 -3.29 1.68
CA GLY A 12 -7.87 -2.87 3.08
C GLY A 12 -7.20 -3.89 4.01
N HIS A 13 -6.41 -4.82 3.48
CA HIS A 13 -5.80 -5.92 4.25
C HIS A 13 -4.56 -5.46 5.03
N ASP A 14 -4.76 -4.71 6.11
CA ASP A 14 -3.73 -4.14 6.98
C ASP A 14 -2.67 -5.14 7.48
N LYS A 15 -3.06 -6.35 7.87
CA LYS A 15 -2.11 -7.39 8.31
C LYS A 15 -1.20 -7.88 7.19
N ILE A 16 -1.72 -7.97 5.97
CA ILE A 16 -0.94 -8.37 4.80
C ILE A 16 0.01 -7.25 4.38
N ILE A 17 -0.45 -5.99 4.44
CA ILE A 17 0.40 -4.81 4.22
C ILE A 17 1.61 -4.85 5.17
N GLN A 18 1.41 -5.06 6.47
CA GLN A 18 2.51 -5.17 7.44
C GLN A 18 3.50 -6.28 7.08
N LEU A 19 2.99 -7.46 6.70
CA LEU A 19 3.85 -8.58 6.29
C LEU A 19 4.69 -8.21 5.07
N LEU A 20 4.07 -7.65 4.02
CA LEU A 20 4.76 -7.28 2.80
C LEU A 20 5.82 -6.18 3.05
N LEU A 21 5.49 -5.17 3.86
CA LEU A 21 6.42 -4.11 4.23
C LEU A 21 7.61 -4.65 5.04
N LYS A 22 7.39 -5.62 5.94
CA LYS A 22 8.46 -6.31 6.68
C LYS A 22 9.46 -7.02 5.75
N TRP A 23 9.02 -7.42 4.56
CA TRP A 23 9.85 -8.03 3.52
C TRP A 23 10.33 -7.03 2.46
N ASN A 24 10.41 -5.74 2.80
CA ASN A 24 10.88 -4.66 1.94
C ASN A 24 10.11 -4.54 0.60
N ALA A 25 8.81 -4.85 0.60
CA ALA A 25 7.98 -4.58 -0.58
C ALA A 25 8.00 -3.09 -0.92
N ASP A 26 8.36 -2.78 -2.17
CA ASP A 26 8.36 -1.40 -2.66
C ASP A 26 6.93 -0.86 -2.75
N PHE A 27 6.66 0.16 -1.94
CA PHE A 27 5.37 0.82 -1.83
C PHE A 27 5.24 2.09 -2.68
N ASN A 28 6.31 2.49 -3.39
CA ASN A 28 6.31 3.65 -4.30
C ASN A 28 6.06 3.25 -5.76
N ILE A 29 5.96 1.96 -6.08
CA ILE A 29 5.65 1.47 -7.42
C ILE A 29 4.28 2.01 -7.87
N GLN A 30 4.24 2.49 -9.11
CA GLN A 30 3.02 2.86 -9.80
C GLN A 30 2.58 1.76 -10.79
N ASN A 31 1.28 1.58 -10.93
CA ASN A 31 0.74 0.72 -11.99
C ASN A 31 0.69 1.47 -13.34
N LYS A 32 0.12 0.84 -14.37
CA LYS A 32 0.05 1.44 -15.72
C LYS A 32 -0.78 2.73 -15.78
N ASN A 33 -1.63 2.96 -14.79
CA ASN A 33 -2.51 4.12 -14.69
C ASN A 33 -1.94 5.17 -13.73
N GLY A 34 -0.69 5.01 -13.25
CA GLY A 34 -0.06 5.93 -12.31
C GLY A 34 -0.41 5.68 -10.84
N PHE A 35 -1.24 4.68 -10.51
CA PHE A 35 -1.69 4.47 -9.14
C PHE A 35 -0.71 3.67 -8.29
N THR A 36 -0.53 4.10 -7.04
CA THR A 36 0.26 3.51 -5.96
C THR A 36 -0.62 2.74 -4.97
N PRO A 37 -0.04 1.85 -4.13
CA PRO A 37 -0.76 1.25 -3.00
C PRO A 37 -1.44 2.29 -2.10
N LEU A 38 -0.81 3.44 -1.87
CA LEU A 38 -1.34 4.48 -1.00
C LEU A 38 -2.62 5.11 -1.57
N GLU A 39 -2.66 5.40 -2.88
CA GLU A 39 -3.84 5.97 -3.53
C GLU A 39 -5.04 4.99 -3.48
N PHE A 40 -4.80 3.68 -3.62
CA PHE A 40 -5.85 2.69 -3.40
C PHE A 40 -6.42 2.72 -1.97
N ALA A 41 -5.56 2.86 -0.96
CA ALA A 41 -6.01 2.94 0.43
C ALA A 41 -6.80 4.22 0.71
N ILE A 42 -6.35 5.37 0.18
CA ILE A 42 -7.02 6.67 0.34
C ILE A 42 -8.39 6.66 -0.33
N THR A 43 -8.46 6.24 -1.59
CA THR A 43 -9.71 6.24 -2.39
C THR A 43 -10.79 5.34 -1.79
N ASN A 44 -10.41 4.29 -1.06
CA ASN A 44 -11.33 3.37 -0.38
C ASN A 44 -11.54 3.70 1.11
N GLY A 45 -10.89 4.72 1.67
CA GLY A 45 -11.06 5.13 3.07
C GLY A 45 -10.45 4.18 4.10
N TYR A 46 -9.43 3.39 3.74
CA TYR A 46 -8.77 2.45 4.65
C TYR A 46 -7.71 3.13 5.52
N HIS A 47 -8.15 3.94 6.49
CA HIS A 47 -7.30 4.73 7.39
C HIS A 47 -6.11 3.96 7.97
N LYS A 48 -6.33 2.73 8.46
CA LYS A 48 -5.24 1.90 9.02
C LYS A 48 -4.17 1.53 7.99
N VAL A 49 -4.56 1.27 6.75
CA VAL A 49 -3.62 0.99 5.66
C VAL A 49 -2.86 2.26 5.26
N VAL A 50 -3.56 3.41 5.22
CA VAL A 50 -2.96 4.72 4.98
C VAL A 50 -1.86 4.99 6.03
N ASP A 51 -2.16 4.81 7.31
CA ASP A 51 -1.20 5.00 8.40
C ASP A 51 0.00 4.06 8.27
N LEU A 52 -0.23 2.78 7.96
CA LEU A 52 0.84 1.80 7.78
C LEU A 52 1.79 2.19 6.65
N LEU A 53 1.25 2.63 5.51
CA LEU A 53 2.05 3.02 4.33
C LEU A 53 2.79 4.35 4.55
N LEU A 54 2.15 5.33 5.20
CA LEU A 54 2.79 6.62 5.51
C LEU A 54 3.93 6.46 6.52
N ASN A 55 3.77 5.58 7.52
CA ASN A 55 4.80 5.32 8.52
C ASN A 55 6.06 4.62 7.95
N GLN A 56 6.01 4.10 6.71
CA GLN A 56 7.21 3.57 6.04
C GLN A 56 8.05 4.64 5.35
N LYS A 57 7.50 5.84 5.08
CA LYS A 57 8.25 6.99 4.57
C LYS A 57 9.03 7.63 5.72
N LYS A 58 10.00 6.92 6.29
CA LYS A 58 11.03 7.56 7.13
C LYS A 58 12.07 8.19 6.19
N TYR A 59 12.32 9.48 6.42
CA TYR A 59 13.31 10.32 5.74
C TYR A 59 14.70 9.69 5.72
#